data_AF-A0A662UAT5-F1
#
_entry.id   AF-A0A662UAT5-F1
#
_cell.length_a   1.000
_cell.length_b   1.000
_cell.length_c   1.000
_cell.angle_alpha   90.00
_cell.angle_beta   90.00
_cell.angle_gamma   90.00
#
_symmetry.space_group_name_H-M   'P 1'
#
loop_
_entity.id
_entity.type
_entity.pdbx_description
1 polymer ?
#
loop_
_entity_poly.entity_id
_entity_poly.type
_entity_poly.pdbx_seq_one_letter_code
_entity_poly.pdbx_strand_id
1 'polypeptide(L)'
;MRKWREMFKVSQVEVSRNMSVSPSVISDYEKGRRTPGSFFIKRFVESLLSIDENRGWTIVKKLAKSMHIHLDSIEDMCEFEEPISVSELIELVRGKLLTTSDFGKIIYGYTVLDSIKTILSLTGNEFYQIMGMTSERALIFTRVSAGRSPMVAVRTSPLKPAAVVLHGPRKVDELAIRLAELEKIPLILSMHRTVRDVIRSLRIICERT
;
A
#
# COMPACT_ATOMS: atom_id res chain seq x y z
N MET A 1 17.04 2.46 -19.44
CA MET A 1 15.81 2.70 -20.24
C MET A 1 15.50 1.54 -21.19
N ARG A 2 16.36 1.20 -22.16
CA ARG A 2 16.11 0.11 -23.12
C ARG A 2 15.66 -1.21 -22.49
N LYS A 3 16.41 -1.70 -21.49
CA LYS A 3 16.08 -2.93 -20.76
C LYS A 3 14.68 -2.91 -20.14
N TRP A 4 14.29 -1.79 -19.53
CA TRP A 4 12.96 -1.63 -18.93
C TRP A 4 11.87 -1.65 -20.00
N ARG A 5 12.05 -0.93 -21.12
CA ARG A 5 11.09 -0.96 -22.23
C ARG A 5 10.93 -2.36 -22.83
N GLU A 6 12.04 -3.06 -23.06
CA GLU A 6 12.02 -4.43 -23.61
C GLU A 6 11.37 -5.43 -22.66
N MET A 7 11.64 -5.32 -21.35
CA MET A 7 10.99 -6.13 -20.31
C MET A 7 9.47 -5.93 -20.31
N PHE A 8 9.01 -4.68 -20.46
CA PHE A 8 7.60 -4.34 -20.59
C PHE A 8 6.99 -4.70 -21.96
N LYS A 9 7.80 -5.20 -22.91
CA LYS A 9 7.41 -5.50 -24.28
C LYS A 9 6.73 -4.31 -24.96
N VAL A 10 7.30 -3.12 -24.75
CA VAL A 10 6.81 -1.87 -25.34
C VAL A 10 7.72 -1.44 -26.49
N SER A 11 7.16 -0.97 -27.59
CA SER A 11 7.98 -0.46 -28.71
C SER A 11 8.44 0.98 -28.44
N GLN A 12 9.52 1.44 -29.10
CA GLN A 12 9.95 2.84 -28.99
C GLN A 12 8.83 3.81 -29.43
N VAL A 13 8.06 3.43 -30.45
CA VAL A 13 6.93 4.20 -30.96
C VAL A 13 5.83 4.32 -29.90
N GLU A 14 5.47 3.21 -29.27
CA GLU A 14 4.39 3.16 -28.28
C GLU A 14 4.69 4.01 -27.05
N VAL A 15 5.88 3.86 -26.44
CA VAL A 15 6.28 4.70 -25.30
C VAL A 15 6.43 6.16 -25.70
N SER A 16 6.92 6.45 -26.91
CA SER A 16 7.06 7.84 -27.38
C SER A 16 5.70 8.53 -27.55
N ARG A 17 4.67 7.81 -28.03
CA ARG A 17 3.31 8.33 -28.17
C ARG A 17 2.71 8.66 -26.80
N ASN A 18 2.81 7.74 -25.85
CA ASN A 18 2.29 7.95 -24.50
C ASN A 18 3.04 9.09 -23.77
N MET A 19 4.35 9.23 -23.99
CA MET A 19 5.14 10.36 -23.50
C MET A 19 4.99 11.66 -24.31
N SER A 20 4.25 11.67 -25.43
CA SER A 20 4.15 12.82 -26.35
C SER A 20 5.52 13.37 -26.80
N VAL A 21 6.45 12.48 -27.14
CA VAL A 21 7.77 12.81 -27.71
C VAL A 21 7.99 12.06 -29.02
N SER A 22 9.00 12.43 -29.81
CA SER A 22 9.34 11.67 -31.01
C SER A 22 10.03 10.33 -30.66
N PRO A 23 9.87 9.27 -31.48
CA PRO A 23 10.61 8.02 -31.29
C PRO A 23 12.13 8.19 -31.28
N SER A 24 12.66 9.20 -31.99
CA SER A 24 14.09 9.52 -32.03
C SER A 24 14.62 9.95 -30.66
N VAL A 25 13.83 10.68 -29.85
CA VAL A 25 14.22 11.07 -28.50
C VAL A 25 14.43 9.85 -27.61
N ILE A 26 13.52 8.86 -27.68
CA ILE A 26 13.67 7.60 -26.94
C ILE A 26 14.92 6.84 -27.40
N SER A 27 15.14 6.77 -28.72
CA SER A 27 16.31 6.12 -29.32
C SER A 27 17.64 6.74 -28.84
N ASP A 28 17.71 8.07 -28.75
CA ASP A 28 18.90 8.79 -28.30
C ASP A 28 19.24 8.49 -26.83
N TYR A 29 18.23 8.45 -25.95
CA TYR A 29 18.43 8.05 -24.55
C TYR A 29 18.82 6.57 -24.42
N GLU A 30 18.19 5.68 -25.18
CA GLU A 30 18.49 4.25 -25.13
C GLU A 30 19.90 3.90 -25.63
N LYS A 31 20.45 4.71 -26.53
CA LYS A 31 21.82 4.58 -27.06
C LYS A 31 22.87 5.33 -26.23
N GLY A 32 22.47 5.99 -25.15
CA GLY A 32 23.38 6.76 -24.30
C GLY A 32 23.93 8.03 -24.97
N ARG A 33 23.30 8.52 -26.04
CA ARG A 33 23.67 9.80 -26.68
C ARG A 33 23.25 11.02 -25.85
N ARG A 34 22.31 10.81 -24.92
CA ARG A 34 21.81 11.80 -23.97
C ARG A 34 21.67 11.15 -22.61
N THR A 35 21.91 11.92 -21.55
CA THR A 35 21.64 11.50 -20.18
C THR A 35 20.26 12.01 -19.76
N PRO A 36 19.32 11.13 -19.37
CA PRO A 36 17.99 11.56 -18.97
C PRO A 36 18.03 12.19 -17.58
N GLY A 37 17.35 13.34 -17.41
CA GLY A 37 17.09 13.91 -16.09
C GLY A 37 16.05 13.09 -15.32
N SER A 38 15.98 13.29 -14.00
CA SER A 38 15.05 12.57 -13.10
C SER A 38 13.59 12.67 -13.55
N PHE A 39 13.13 13.85 -13.96
CA PHE A 39 11.78 14.07 -14.47
C PHE A 39 11.47 13.25 -15.74
N PHE A 40 12.44 13.11 -16.64
CA PHE A 40 12.28 12.31 -17.84
C PHE A 40 12.20 10.82 -17.52
N ILE A 41 13.02 10.34 -16.57
CA ILE A 41 12.98 8.96 -16.08
C ILE A 41 11.62 8.66 -15.44
N LYS A 42 11.12 9.56 -14.57
CA LYS A 42 9.80 9.44 -13.94
C LYS A 42 8.70 9.25 -15.00
N ARG A 43 8.60 10.19 -15.96
CA ARG A 43 7.62 10.12 -17.05
C ARG A 43 7.75 8.87 -17.91
N PHE A 44 8.98 8.40 -18.15
CA PHE A 44 9.21 7.17 -18.91
C PHE A 44 8.71 5.93 -18.15
N VAL A 45 8.97 5.83 -16.86
CA VAL A 45 8.49 4.73 -16.02
C VAL A 45 6.96 4.77 -15.91
N GLU A 46 6.37 5.94 -15.64
CA GLU A 46 4.92 6.14 -15.61
C GLU A 46 4.26 5.72 -16.94
N SER A 47 4.89 6.05 -18.07
CA SER A 47 4.41 5.65 -19.38
C SER A 47 4.41 4.12 -19.57
N LEU A 48 5.48 3.44 -19.14
CA LEU A 48 5.54 1.97 -19.18
C LEU A 48 4.46 1.33 -18.28
N LEU A 49 4.24 1.88 -17.08
CA LEU A 49 3.21 1.41 -16.15
C LEU A 49 1.81 1.62 -16.71
N SER A 50 1.52 2.80 -17.27
CA SER A 50 0.24 3.10 -17.93
C SER A 50 -0.04 2.17 -19.11
N ILE A 51 0.98 1.83 -19.91
CA ILE A 51 0.82 0.86 -21.01
C ILE A 51 0.54 -0.55 -20.48
N ASP A 52 1.23 -0.99 -19.42
CA ASP A 52 0.98 -2.31 -18.81
C ASP A 52 -0.39 -2.37 -18.12
N GLU A 53 -0.85 -1.29 -17.50
CA GLU A 53 -2.18 -1.14 -16.92
C GLU A 53 -3.28 -1.40 -17.97
N ASN A 54 -3.17 -0.74 -19.13
CA ASN A 54 -4.08 -0.97 -20.26
C ASN A 54 -4.03 -2.41 -20.80
N ARG A 55 -2.97 -3.16 -20.48
CA ARG A 55 -2.78 -4.58 -20.79
C ARG A 55 -3.10 -5.50 -19.59
N GLY A 56 -3.76 -4.99 -18.55
CA GLY A 56 -4.21 -5.76 -17.39
C GLY A 56 -3.13 -6.06 -16.33
N TRP A 57 -2.06 -5.26 -16.30
CA TRP A 57 -0.92 -5.38 -15.37
C TRP A 57 -0.11 -6.68 -15.54
N THR A 58 0.09 -7.11 -16.78
CA THR A 58 0.70 -8.42 -17.08
C THR A 58 2.16 -8.51 -16.64
N ILE A 59 2.94 -7.45 -16.86
CA ILE A 59 4.38 -7.43 -16.55
C ILE A 59 4.59 -7.08 -15.07
N VAL A 60 3.86 -6.10 -14.55
CA VAL A 60 3.94 -5.71 -13.13
C VAL A 60 3.58 -6.87 -12.22
N LYS A 61 2.51 -7.64 -12.51
CA LYS A 61 2.16 -8.85 -11.72
C LYS A 61 3.25 -9.92 -11.75
N LYS A 62 3.93 -10.10 -12.90
CA LYS A 62 5.05 -11.05 -13.01
C LYS A 62 6.27 -10.59 -12.20
N LEU A 63 6.61 -9.31 -12.27
CA LEU A 63 7.69 -8.73 -11.48
C LEU A 63 7.40 -8.86 -9.99
N ALA A 64 6.19 -8.47 -9.56
CA ALA A 64 5.75 -8.64 -8.18
C ALA A 64 5.88 -10.09 -7.72
N LYS A 65 5.38 -11.06 -8.50
CA LYS A 65 5.52 -12.48 -8.19
C LYS A 65 6.98 -12.93 -8.08
N SER A 66 7.86 -12.46 -8.97
CA SER A 66 9.30 -12.79 -8.90
C SER A 66 10.00 -12.22 -7.66
N MET A 67 9.46 -11.12 -7.12
CA MET A 67 9.90 -10.48 -5.88
C MET A 67 9.14 -11.01 -4.66
N HIS A 68 8.34 -12.08 -4.82
CA HIS A 68 7.44 -12.64 -3.81
C HIS A 68 6.42 -11.65 -3.25
N ILE A 69 6.11 -10.56 -3.95
CA ILE A 69 5.11 -9.57 -3.54
C ILE A 69 3.71 -10.13 -3.75
N HIS A 70 2.98 -10.33 -2.65
CA HIS A 70 1.62 -10.89 -2.65
C HIS A 70 0.54 -9.83 -2.91
N LEU A 71 0.46 -9.37 -4.16
CA LEU A 71 -0.47 -8.31 -4.60
C LEU A 71 -1.94 -8.60 -4.26
N ASP A 72 -2.36 -9.87 -4.27
CA ASP A 72 -3.77 -10.22 -4.07
C ASP A 72 -4.27 -9.91 -2.65
N SER A 73 -3.35 -9.72 -1.69
CA SER A 73 -3.65 -9.44 -0.28
C SER A 73 -3.73 -7.93 0.05
N ILE A 74 -3.14 -7.07 -0.79
CA ILE A 74 -3.13 -5.62 -0.63
C ILE A 74 -4.22 -5.04 -1.53
N GLU A 75 -5.25 -4.44 -0.92
CA GLU A 75 -6.37 -3.85 -1.65
C GLU A 75 -6.10 -2.37 -1.99
N ASP A 76 -5.30 -1.67 -1.18
CA ASP A 76 -4.86 -0.29 -1.44
C ASP A 76 -3.63 0.05 -0.56
N MET A 77 -2.77 0.96 -1.01
CA MET A 77 -1.61 1.42 -0.24
C MET A 77 -1.25 2.84 -0.66
N CYS A 78 -0.85 3.66 0.30
CA CYS A 78 -0.45 5.03 0.04
C CYS A 78 0.51 5.54 1.09
N GLU A 79 1.46 6.36 0.65
CA GLU A 79 2.37 7.14 1.49
C GLU A 79 1.86 8.58 1.57
N PHE A 80 1.99 9.20 2.73
CA PHE A 80 1.59 10.59 2.93
C PHE A 80 2.79 11.53 2.79
N GLU A 81 2.57 12.67 2.12
CA GLU A 81 3.58 13.74 2.08
C GLU A 81 3.69 14.45 3.43
N GLU A 82 2.55 14.71 4.06
CA GLU A 82 2.45 15.22 5.43
C GLU A 82 1.84 14.15 6.33
N PRO A 83 2.44 13.85 7.49
CA PRO A 83 1.91 12.83 8.38
C PRO A 83 0.61 13.28 9.05
N ILE A 84 -0.25 12.31 9.38
CA ILE A 84 -1.51 12.56 10.07
C ILE A 84 -1.48 12.01 11.51
N SER A 85 -2.32 12.58 12.36
CA SER A 85 -2.53 12.08 13.72
C SER A 85 -3.42 10.82 13.72
N VAL A 86 -3.37 10.04 14.80
CA VAL A 86 -4.31 8.92 15.02
C VAL A 86 -5.76 9.43 15.10
N SER A 87 -6.00 10.63 15.65
CA SER A 87 -7.32 11.25 15.68
C SER A 87 -7.89 11.48 14.28
N GLU A 88 -7.07 12.01 13.36
CA GLU A 88 -7.47 12.20 11.96
C GLU A 88 -7.74 10.85 11.28
N LEU A 89 -6.90 9.83 11.52
CA LEU A 89 -7.16 8.47 11.03
C LEU A 89 -8.52 7.94 11.53
N ILE A 90 -8.82 8.12 12.82
CA ILE A 90 -10.09 7.70 13.43
C ILE A 90 -11.26 8.37 12.70
N GLU A 91 -11.18 9.67 12.40
CA GLU A 91 -12.23 10.38 11.66
C GLU A 91 -12.43 9.81 10.25
N LEU A 92 -11.32 9.60 9.51
CA LEU A 92 -11.36 9.08 8.14
C LEU A 92 -12.01 7.69 8.06
N VAL A 93 -11.70 6.80 9.01
CA VAL A 93 -12.24 5.43 9.01
C VAL A 93 -13.56 5.31 9.76
N ARG A 94 -14.15 6.43 10.22
CA ARG A 94 -15.31 6.45 11.14
C ARG A 94 -15.10 5.51 12.32
N GLY A 95 -13.92 5.62 12.91
CA GLY A 95 -13.36 4.67 13.84
C GLY A 95 -13.88 4.84 15.27
N LYS A 96 -13.89 3.72 16.01
CA LYS A 96 -13.90 3.73 17.47
C LYS A 96 -12.55 3.23 17.96
N LEU A 97 -11.84 4.04 18.73
CA LEU A 97 -10.63 3.60 19.42
C LEU A 97 -11.00 2.55 20.48
N LEU A 98 -10.31 1.42 20.47
CA LEU A 98 -10.53 0.30 21.39
C LEU A 98 -9.46 0.21 22.47
N THR A 99 -8.28 0.79 22.22
CA THR A 99 -7.23 0.93 23.23
C THR A 99 -7.49 2.12 24.14
N THR A 100 -6.78 2.15 25.27
CA THR A 100 -6.84 3.19 26.29
C THR A 100 -6.39 4.57 25.79
N SER A 101 -5.49 4.61 24.81
CA SER A 101 -5.01 5.84 24.17
C SER A 101 -4.52 5.57 22.74
N ASP A 102 -4.12 6.64 22.07
CA ASP A 102 -3.42 6.60 20.78
C ASP A 102 -1.90 6.46 20.90
N PHE A 103 -1.38 6.41 22.13
CA PHE A 103 0.04 6.32 22.46
C PHE A 103 0.92 7.40 21.80
N GLY A 104 0.34 8.55 21.41
CA GLY A 104 1.05 9.64 20.73
C GLY A 104 1.62 9.26 19.36
N LYS A 105 1.04 8.25 18.69
CA LYS A 105 1.51 7.77 17.39
C LYS A 105 1.19 8.75 16.26
N ILE A 106 2.06 8.76 15.25
CA ILE A 106 1.94 9.56 14.03
C ILE A 106 1.98 8.61 12.84
N ILE A 107 1.18 8.89 11.81
CA ILE A 107 0.97 7.99 10.68
C ILE A 107 1.48 8.66 9.40
N TYR A 108 2.39 8.00 8.71
CA TYR A 108 3.03 8.46 7.47
C TYR A 108 2.47 7.76 6.22
N GLY A 109 1.50 6.87 6.38
CA GLY A 109 0.87 6.16 5.27
C GLY A 109 -0.08 5.08 5.75
N TYR A 110 -0.63 4.32 4.81
CA TYR A 110 -1.47 3.19 5.13
C TYR A 110 -1.32 2.03 4.15
N THR A 111 -1.74 0.85 4.61
CA THR A 111 -1.95 -0.34 3.77
C THR A 111 -3.30 -0.96 4.12
N VAL A 112 -4.19 -1.07 3.14
CA VAL A 112 -5.47 -1.79 3.25
C VAL A 112 -5.27 -3.23 2.79
N LEU A 113 -5.66 -4.16 3.66
CA LEU A 113 -5.39 -5.60 3.53
C LEU A 113 -6.69 -6.39 3.56
N ASP A 114 -6.77 -7.42 2.72
CA ASP A 114 -7.77 -8.49 2.89
C ASP A 114 -7.27 -9.47 3.96
N SER A 115 -7.85 -9.41 5.17
CA SER A 115 -7.35 -10.20 6.30
C SER A 115 -7.32 -11.71 6.04
N ILE A 116 -8.23 -12.24 5.22
CA ILE A 116 -8.31 -13.68 4.93
C ILE A 116 -7.18 -14.05 3.97
N LYS A 117 -7.00 -13.28 2.90
CA LYS A 117 -5.90 -13.55 1.96
C LYS A 117 -4.56 -13.34 2.63
N THR A 118 -4.39 -12.25 3.38
CA THR A 118 -3.13 -11.91 4.07
C THR A 118 -2.67 -13.01 5.01
N ILE A 119 -3.56 -13.59 5.83
CA ILE A 119 -3.17 -14.66 6.76
C ILE A 119 -2.85 -15.98 6.06
N LEU A 120 -3.42 -16.23 4.88
CA LEU A 120 -3.18 -17.43 4.08
C LEU A 120 -1.92 -17.31 3.22
N SER A 121 -1.57 -16.10 2.78
CA SER A 121 -0.49 -15.87 1.81
C SER A 121 0.82 -15.39 2.43
N LEU A 122 0.77 -14.57 3.50
CA LEU A 122 1.98 -14.00 4.07
C LEU A 122 2.61 -14.92 5.13
N THR A 123 3.87 -15.27 4.91
CA THR A 123 4.73 -15.84 5.95
C THR A 123 5.31 -14.74 6.85
N GLY A 124 5.89 -15.10 8.00
CA GLY A 124 6.42 -14.13 8.96
C GLY A 124 7.45 -13.16 8.39
N ASN A 125 8.27 -13.60 7.42
CA ASN A 125 9.26 -12.76 6.74
C ASN A 125 8.67 -11.92 5.59
N GLU A 126 7.45 -12.19 5.15
CA GLU A 126 6.79 -11.43 4.08
C GLU A 126 5.92 -10.29 4.64
N PHE A 127 5.80 -10.20 5.96
CA PHE A 127 5.11 -9.09 6.64
C PHE A 127 5.78 -7.73 6.39
N TYR A 128 7.04 -7.69 5.97
CA TYR A 128 7.69 -6.46 5.52
C TYR A 128 7.02 -5.86 4.27
N GLN A 129 6.39 -6.68 3.42
CA GLN A 129 5.78 -6.22 2.18
C GLN A 129 4.57 -5.30 2.40
N ILE A 130 3.90 -5.43 3.54
CA ILE A 130 2.75 -4.59 3.89
C ILE A 130 3.16 -3.30 4.61
N MET A 131 4.44 -3.13 4.94
CA MET A 131 4.99 -1.95 5.63
C MET A 131 5.39 -0.82 4.67
N GLY A 132 5.17 -0.95 3.36
CA GLY A 132 5.50 0.06 2.33
C GLY A 132 6.87 0.72 2.54
N MET A 133 6.95 2.05 2.46
CA MET A 133 8.23 2.77 2.68
C MET A 133 8.63 2.91 4.15
N THR A 134 7.67 2.85 5.08
CA THR A 134 7.89 3.03 6.53
C THR A 134 6.89 2.22 7.36
N SER A 135 7.37 1.62 8.45
CA SER A 135 6.52 0.96 9.43
C SER A 135 5.67 1.92 10.25
N GLU A 136 5.98 3.23 10.25
CA GLU A 136 5.17 4.26 10.90
C GLU A 136 3.89 4.56 10.09
N ARG A 137 3.08 3.51 9.88
CA ARG A 137 1.87 3.52 9.06
C ARG A 137 0.71 2.83 9.75
N ALA A 138 -0.49 3.03 9.21
CA ALA A 138 -1.68 2.28 9.61
C ALA A 138 -1.85 1.00 8.78
N LEU A 139 -2.06 -0.15 9.42
CA LEU A 139 -2.52 -1.36 8.75
C LEU A 139 -4.02 -1.53 8.93
N ILE A 140 -4.75 -1.57 7.82
CA ILE A 140 -6.21 -1.67 7.81
C ILE A 140 -6.61 -3.06 7.35
N PHE A 141 -6.94 -3.93 8.29
CA PHE A 141 -7.42 -5.28 8.01
C PHE A 141 -8.92 -5.27 7.76
N THR A 142 -9.30 -5.63 6.54
CA THR A 142 -10.69 -5.75 6.09
C THR A 142 -11.15 -7.20 6.12
N ARG A 143 -12.47 -7.41 6.05
CA ARG A 143 -13.11 -8.74 6.09
C ARG A 143 -12.72 -9.52 7.36
N VAL A 144 -12.50 -8.79 8.46
CA VAL A 144 -12.11 -9.36 9.75
C VAL A 144 -13.33 -9.95 10.47
N SER A 145 -13.18 -11.13 11.05
CA SER A 145 -14.23 -11.80 11.84
C SER A 145 -14.26 -11.37 13.31
N ALA A 146 -13.11 -11.44 14.01
CA ALA A 146 -13.00 -11.12 15.43
C ALA A 146 -11.76 -10.27 15.81
N GLY A 147 -10.75 -10.20 14.94
CA GLY A 147 -9.54 -9.39 15.14
C GLY A 147 -8.34 -10.09 15.79
N ARG A 148 -8.51 -11.33 16.30
CA ARG A 148 -7.39 -12.10 16.88
C ARG A 148 -6.26 -12.35 15.87
N SER A 149 -6.57 -12.91 14.70
CA SER A 149 -5.54 -13.30 13.72
C SER A 149 -4.67 -12.13 13.24
N PRO A 150 -5.24 -10.96 12.86
CA PRO A 150 -4.44 -9.77 12.56
C PRO A 150 -3.50 -9.36 13.71
N MET A 151 -4.02 -9.33 14.94
CA MET A 151 -3.22 -8.88 16.08
C MET A 151 -2.14 -9.88 16.49
N VAL A 152 -2.38 -11.19 16.33
CA VAL A 152 -1.35 -12.21 16.52
C VAL A 152 -0.24 -12.05 15.48
N ALA A 153 -0.57 -11.81 14.21
CA ALA A 153 0.42 -11.56 13.16
C ALA A 153 1.24 -10.28 13.44
N VAL A 154 0.58 -9.20 13.86
CA VAL A 154 1.27 -7.97 14.29
C VAL A 154 2.18 -8.23 15.49
N ARG A 155 1.75 -9.05 16.45
CA ARG A 155 2.54 -9.39 17.64
C ARG A 155 3.81 -10.18 17.32
N THR A 156 3.73 -11.12 16.38
CA THR A 156 4.86 -11.97 15.98
C THR A 156 5.79 -11.27 14.98
N SER A 157 5.31 -10.25 14.28
CA SER A 157 6.13 -9.45 13.38
C SER A 157 7.25 -8.70 14.14
N PRO A 158 8.49 -8.65 13.60
CA PRO A 158 9.57 -7.84 14.15
C PRO A 158 9.33 -6.34 13.97
N LEU A 159 8.58 -5.94 12.94
CA LEU A 159 8.17 -4.55 12.71
C LEU A 159 6.74 -4.32 13.16
N LYS A 160 6.52 -3.19 13.84
CA LYS A 160 5.21 -2.79 14.38
C LYS A 160 4.65 -1.63 13.58
N PRO A 161 3.37 -1.69 13.15
CA PRO A 161 2.72 -0.53 12.56
C PRO A 161 2.49 0.56 13.60
N ALA A 162 2.33 1.81 13.15
CA ALA A 162 1.93 2.92 14.00
C ALA A 162 0.49 2.78 14.51
N ALA A 163 -0.40 2.14 13.74
CA ALA A 163 -1.78 1.87 14.13
C ALA A 163 -2.35 0.63 13.41
N VAL A 164 -3.38 0.02 14.00
CA VAL A 164 -4.15 -1.06 13.36
C VAL A 164 -5.63 -0.68 13.33
N VAL A 165 -6.24 -0.80 12.15
CA VAL A 165 -7.68 -0.63 11.95
C VAL A 165 -8.29 -1.97 11.55
N LEU A 166 -9.37 -2.35 12.22
CA LEU A 166 -10.17 -3.54 11.88
C LEU A 166 -11.48 -3.10 11.24
N HIS A 167 -11.82 -3.71 10.10
CA HIS A 167 -13.10 -3.53 9.42
C HIS A 167 -13.78 -4.89 9.17
N GLY A 168 -15.04 -5.03 9.58
CA GLY A 168 -15.81 -6.26 9.47
C GLY A 168 -16.50 -6.72 10.77
N PRO A 169 -15.81 -6.80 11.92
CA PRO A 169 -16.39 -7.37 13.13
C PRO A 169 -17.38 -6.39 13.77
N ARG A 170 -18.50 -6.90 14.31
CA ARG A 170 -19.39 -6.08 15.16
C ARG A 170 -18.81 -5.86 16.55
N LYS A 171 -18.08 -6.84 17.06
CA LYS A 171 -17.37 -6.80 18.35
C LYS A 171 -15.98 -7.39 18.14
N VAL A 172 -14.97 -6.68 18.62
CA VAL A 172 -13.58 -7.13 18.59
C VAL A 172 -13.30 -7.99 19.82
N ASP A 173 -12.51 -9.04 19.62
CA ASP A 173 -12.13 -9.95 20.67
C ASP A 173 -11.22 -9.29 21.71
N GLU A 174 -11.43 -9.59 22.99
CA GLU A 174 -10.67 -9.00 24.09
C GLU A 174 -9.17 -9.31 24.00
N LEU A 175 -8.78 -10.48 23.48
CA LEU A 175 -7.37 -10.80 23.30
C LEU A 175 -6.72 -9.86 22.28
N ALA A 176 -7.42 -9.50 21.20
CA ALA A 176 -6.90 -8.57 20.20
C ALA A 176 -6.64 -7.19 20.81
N ILE A 177 -7.56 -6.72 21.66
CA ILE A 177 -7.41 -5.45 22.39
C ILE A 177 -6.22 -5.53 23.37
N ARG A 178 -6.12 -6.60 24.17
CA ARG A 178 -5.00 -6.79 25.10
C ARG A 178 -3.65 -6.86 24.40
N LEU A 179 -3.57 -7.52 23.24
CA LEU A 179 -2.35 -7.56 22.43
C LEU A 179 -1.97 -6.17 21.93
N ALA A 180 -2.95 -5.36 21.51
CA ALA A 180 -2.71 -4.00 21.07
C ALA A 180 -2.18 -3.10 22.19
N GLU A 181 -2.74 -3.21 23.40
CA GLU A 181 -2.27 -2.51 24.60
C GLU A 181 -0.81 -2.87 24.94
N LEU A 182 -0.49 -4.17 24.95
CA LEU A 182 0.86 -4.65 25.27
C LEU A 182 1.90 -4.11 24.28
N GLU A 183 1.55 -4.02 22.99
CA GLU A 183 2.43 -3.51 21.95
C GLU A 183 2.40 -1.97 21.84
N LYS A 184 1.54 -1.29 22.60
CA LYS A 184 1.28 0.16 22.49
C LYS A 184 0.92 0.60 21.07
N ILE A 185 0.03 -0.17 20.44
CA ILE A 185 -0.48 0.09 19.09
C ILE A 185 -1.95 0.49 19.20
N PRO A 186 -2.36 1.67 18.72
CA PRO A 186 -3.76 2.06 18.65
C PRO A 186 -4.56 1.04 17.84
N LEU A 187 -5.57 0.45 18.46
CA LEU A 187 -6.49 -0.46 17.79
C LEU A 187 -7.83 0.24 17.55
N ILE A 188 -8.21 0.36 16.28
CA ILE A 188 -9.39 1.12 15.87
C ILE A 188 -10.37 0.16 15.19
N LEU A 189 -11.65 0.24 15.55
CA LEU A 189 -12.73 -0.44 14.83
C LEU A 189 -13.36 0.54 13.84
N SER A 190 -13.23 0.29 12.54
CA SER A 190 -13.89 1.09 11.51
C SER A 190 -15.38 0.78 11.45
N MET A 191 -16.20 1.84 11.42
CA MET A 191 -17.66 1.75 11.29
C MET A 191 -18.16 1.95 9.85
N HIS A 192 -17.26 2.04 8.87
CA HIS A 192 -17.65 2.01 7.46
C HIS A 192 -18.37 0.70 7.13
N ARG A 193 -19.31 0.77 6.18
CA ARG A 193 -20.13 -0.40 5.80
C ARG A 193 -19.40 -1.31 4.82
N THR A 194 -18.56 -0.73 3.96
CA THR A 194 -17.89 -1.46 2.88
C THR A 194 -16.41 -1.13 2.82
N VAL A 195 -15.61 -2.08 2.33
CA VAL A 195 -14.18 -1.90 2.08
C VAL A 195 -13.91 -0.72 1.13
N ARG A 196 -14.78 -0.54 0.13
CA ARG A 196 -14.68 0.58 -0.82
C ARG A 196 -14.82 1.93 -0.14
N ASP A 197 -15.69 2.05 0.86
CA ASP A 197 -15.88 3.32 1.59
C ASP A 197 -14.67 3.64 2.48
N VAL A 198 -14.05 2.62 3.08
CA VAL A 198 -12.78 2.76 3.80
C VAL A 198 -11.69 3.29 2.86
N ILE A 199 -11.48 2.63 1.71
CA ILE A 199 -10.46 3.02 0.73
C ILE A 199 -10.72 4.45 0.22
N ARG A 200 -11.96 4.76 -0.17
CA ARG A 200 -12.32 6.10 -0.66
C ARG A 200 -12.02 7.17 0.38
N SER A 201 -12.34 6.92 1.65
CA SER A 201 -12.11 7.91 2.72
C SER A 201 -10.61 8.12 2.96
N LEU A 202 -9.81 7.05 2.95
CA LEU A 202 -8.36 7.14 3.14
C LEU A 202 -7.65 7.86 1.99
N ARG A 203 -8.10 7.64 0.74
CA ARG A 203 -7.51 8.30 -0.44
C ARG A 203 -7.65 9.82 -0.45
N ILE A 204 -8.60 10.39 0.28
CA ILE A 204 -8.74 11.85 0.42
C ILE A 204 -7.44 12.48 0.94
N ILE A 205 -6.68 11.79 1.81
CA ILE A 205 -5.39 12.28 2.32
C ILE A 205 -4.29 12.14 1.26
N CYS A 206 -4.31 11.05 0.50
CA CYS A 206 -3.33 10.79 -0.56
C CYS A 206 -3.39 11.78 -1.72
N GLU A 207 -4.57 12.36 -1.93
CA GLU A 207 -4.85 13.31 -3.00
C GLU A 207 -4.74 14.78 -2.51
N ARG A 208 -4.22 15.05 -1.30
CA ARG A 208 -3.97 16.42 -0.79
C ARG A 208 -2.79 17.12 -1.48
N THR A 209 -2.18 16.49 -2.47
CA THR A 209 -1.03 16.97 -3.26
C THR A 209 -1.48 17.63 -4.57
#